data_AF-A0A8C2XLE2-F1
#
_entry.id   AF-A0A8C2XLE2-F1
#
_cell.length_a   1.000
_cell.length_b   1.000
_cell.length_c   1.000
_cell.angle_alpha   90.00
_cell.angle_beta   90.00
_cell.angle_gamma   90.00
#
_symmetry.space_group_name_H-M   'P 1'
#
loop_
_entity.id
_entity.type
_entity.pdbx_description
1 polymer ?
#
loop_
_entity_poly.entity_id
_entity_poly.type
_entity_poly.pdbx_seq_one_letter_code
_entity_poly.pdbx_strand_id
1 'polypeptide(L)'
;METSVTAAEVPTPPRPDGAAKTPEGEEAAPPSPSSSSSSYSYSSSSSSSDPMEAFKRRLEDIISTHGSAADLLDVQVSPRWTSCLVSSEVCLVMNSLKKLSSPEKKLEEVVRRYAEAALRRGDERKLCVLQHRMCVLQDERLQLQDERRSGVAARRELESLCRELQGHYGVLREETLQRCKEDEEKRTDITSHFQMMLTDIQAQIEQHSTRNDRLCHENSSLTDKLEGLMSQCETREESLEKINKQRELQQQLTEARLLQARALLSDAEEKHKREKEYLLVQAAEWKLQAQSLREQGTGMQEQLSLYAQKFDEFQATLAKSNEIYVRFKKEMDNVGEKMKKMEKESTLWRTRFENCNKALTDMMEEVRRPCCPLTGYVES
;
A
#
# COMPACT_ATOMS: atom_id res chain seq x y z
N MET A 1 31.68 -32.14 -25.19
CA MET A 1 32.15 -31.38 -26.36
C MET A 1 31.01 -30.47 -26.78
N GLU A 2 31.03 -29.15 -26.73
CA GLU A 2 31.93 -28.14 -26.17
C GLU A 2 30.99 -27.00 -25.73
N THR A 3 31.30 -26.40 -24.60
CA THR A 3 30.54 -25.31 -23.98
C THR A 3 31.06 -23.98 -24.50
N SER A 4 30.21 -23.20 -25.18
CA SER A 4 30.50 -21.80 -25.49
C SER A 4 29.94 -20.92 -24.39
N VAL A 5 30.87 -20.40 -23.58
CA VAL A 5 30.66 -19.38 -22.55
C VAL A 5 30.66 -18.01 -23.24
N THR A 6 29.65 -17.18 -23.00
CA THR A 6 29.74 -15.75 -23.30
C THR A 6 28.94 -14.91 -22.30
N ALA A 7 29.72 -14.14 -21.54
CA ALA A 7 29.46 -12.84 -20.91
C ALA A 7 28.20 -12.64 -20.04
N ALA A 8 28.45 -12.54 -18.73
CA ALA A 8 27.57 -11.91 -17.76
C ALA A 8 27.53 -10.39 -18.00
N GLU A 9 26.34 -9.86 -18.24
CA GLU A 9 26.06 -8.42 -18.30
C GLU A 9 25.53 -7.97 -16.93
N VAL A 10 26.25 -7.01 -16.33
CA VAL A 10 25.94 -6.38 -15.04
C VAL A 10 24.74 -5.44 -15.22
N PRO A 11 23.68 -5.49 -14.39
CA PRO A 11 22.62 -4.50 -14.48
C PRO A 11 23.09 -3.20 -13.83
N THR A 12 23.34 -2.19 -14.67
CA THR A 12 23.43 -0.78 -14.28
C THR A 12 22.11 -0.28 -13.69
N PRO A 13 22.13 0.59 -12.66
CA PRO A 13 20.91 1.11 -12.04
C PRO A 13 20.22 2.13 -12.97
N PRO A 14 18.88 2.26 -12.89
CA PRO A 14 18.13 3.12 -13.79
C PRO A 14 18.35 4.60 -13.45
N ARG A 15 18.64 5.37 -14.49
CA ARG A 15 18.62 6.83 -14.49
C ARG A 15 17.18 7.27 -14.79
N PRO A 16 16.56 8.17 -14.01
CA PRO A 16 15.23 8.66 -14.31
C PRO A 16 15.30 9.89 -15.23
N ASP A 17 14.91 9.71 -16.50
CA ASP A 17 14.23 10.76 -17.27
C ASP A 17 12.76 10.71 -16.81
N GLY A 18 12.10 11.76 -16.32
CA GLY A 18 12.06 13.11 -16.85
C GLY A 18 10.67 13.34 -17.45
N ALA A 19 9.68 13.70 -16.61
CA ALA A 19 8.50 14.52 -16.99
C ALA A 19 7.48 14.65 -15.83
N ALA A 20 7.69 15.61 -14.94
CA ALA A 20 6.59 16.31 -14.27
C ALA A 20 6.91 17.81 -14.32
N LYS A 21 6.16 18.51 -15.17
CA LYS A 21 6.20 19.96 -15.36
C LYS A 21 5.60 20.67 -14.15
N THR A 22 6.40 21.48 -13.47
CA THR A 22 6.05 22.84 -12.99
C THR A 22 7.35 23.57 -12.56
N PRO A 23 7.39 24.91 -12.61
CA PRO A 23 8.48 25.64 -13.28
C PRO A 23 9.62 26.05 -12.34
N GLU A 24 10.84 26.03 -12.88
CA GLU A 24 11.97 26.87 -12.46
C GLU A 24 11.54 28.35 -12.61
N GLY A 25 11.84 29.27 -11.69
CA GLY A 25 13.07 29.32 -10.91
C GLY A 25 14.17 29.99 -11.73
N GLU A 26 13.91 31.19 -12.26
CA GLU A 26 14.96 32.01 -12.85
C GLU A 26 15.71 32.72 -11.72
N GLU A 27 16.99 32.40 -11.67
CA GLU A 27 18.01 32.89 -10.77
C GLU A 27 18.21 34.40 -10.99
N ALA A 28 17.84 35.21 -9.99
CA ALA A 28 18.32 36.57 -9.86
C ALA A 28 19.15 36.65 -8.57
N ALA A 29 20.45 36.88 -8.76
CA ALA A 29 21.49 37.02 -7.76
C ALA A 29 21.04 37.78 -6.49
N PRO A 30 21.59 37.44 -5.30
CA PRO A 30 21.38 38.26 -4.13
C PRO A 30 21.95 39.66 -4.39
N PRO A 31 21.19 40.74 -4.22
CA PRO A 31 21.77 42.07 -4.26
C PRO A 31 22.73 42.19 -3.08
N SER A 32 23.99 42.43 -3.41
CA SER A 32 24.99 43.04 -2.54
C SER A 32 24.32 44.08 -1.63
N PRO A 33 24.68 44.20 -0.34
CA PRO A 33 24.21 45.31 0.48
C PRO A 33 24.86 46.58 -0.06
N SER A 34 24.18 47.23 -1.01
CA SER A 34 24.49 48.57 -1.44
C SER A 34 24.32 49.48 -0.24
N SER A 35 25.46 49.91 0.28
CA SER A 35 25.75 51.26 0.72
C SER A 35 24.85 52.30 0.02
N SER A 36 23.72 52.57 0.65
CA SER A 36 22.94 53.78 0.39
C SER A 36 22.20 54.16 1.67
N SER A 37 22.92 54.93 2.47
CA SER A 37 22.44 56.24 2.92
C SER A 37 21.06 56.25 3.56
N SER A 38 20.86 55.46 4.63
CA SER A 38 19.98 55.92 5.70
C SER A 38 20.77 56.95 6.48
N SER A 39 20.67 58.20 6.03
CA SER A 39 20.80 59.36 6.89
C SER A 39 19.82 59.16 8.04
N TYR A 40 20.30 58.56 9.13
CA TYR A 40 19.81 58.91 10.45
C TYR A 40 20.12 60.40 10.59
N SER A 41 19.15 61.20 10.19
CA SER A 41 18.98 62.53 10.72
C SER A 41 18.95 62.38 12.24
N TYR A 42 20.11 62.53 12.86
CA TYR A 42 20.22 63.23 14.12
C TYR A 42 19.61 64.60 13.85
N SER A 43 18.28 64.66 13.88
CA SER A 43 17.51 65.88 13.90
C SER A 43 17.83 66.53 15.22
N SER A 44 18.88 67.36 15.16
CA SER A 44 19.08 68.58 15.92
C SER A 44 17.99 68.84 16.97
N SER A 45 18.18 68.27 18.14
CA SER A 45 17.84 68.92 19.40
C SER A 45 19.12 69.41 20.08
N SER A 46 20.06 69.92 19.29
CA SER A 46 21.16 70.77 19.76
C SER A 46 20.61 72.16 20.09
N SER A 47 19.81 72.22 21.15
CA SER A 47 19.56 73.44 21.91
C SER A 47 19.44 73.17 23.40
N SER A 48 20.01 72.07 23.91
CA SER A 48 20.46 72.05 25.30
C SER A 48 21.94 72.36 25.28
N SER A 49 22.32 73.52 25.80
CA SER A 49 23.72 73.81 26.11
C SER A 49 24.29 72.59 26.84
N ASP A 50 25.41 72.04 26.35
CA ASP A 50 26.15 71.00 27.06
C ASP A 50 26.21 71.40 28.55
N PRO A 51 25.70 70.59 29.49
CA PRO A 51 25.68 70.93 30.90
C PRO A 51 27.05 71.39 31.41
N MET A 52 28.13 70.88 30.80
CA MET A 52 29.50 71.28 31.07
C MET A 52 29.82 72.70 30.56
N GLU A 53 29.34 73.05 29.38
CA GLU A 53 29.46 74.42 28.83
C GLU A 53 28.59 75.42 29.61
N ALA A 54 27.42 75.01 30.08
CA ALA A 54 26.57 75.84 30.94
C ALA A 54 27.23 76.08 32.32
N PHE A 55 27.86 75.05 32.90
CA PHE A 55 28.65 75.16 34.13
C PHE A 55 29.83 76.14 33.96
N LYS A 56 30.61 75.99 32.88
CA LYS A 56 31.76 76.86 32.59
C LYS A 56 31.35 78.33 32.49
N ARG A 57 30.28 78.64 31.76
CA ARG A 57 29.78 80.03 31.62
C ARG A 57 29.33 80.61 32.96
N ARG A 58 28.61 79.85 33.79
CA ARG A 58 28.17 80.31 35.11
C ARG A 58 29.35 80.50 36.07
N LEU A 59 30.38 79.66 36.00
CA LEU A 59 31.59 79.82 36.79
C LEU A 59 32.37 81.08 36.40
N GLU A 60 32.46 81.36 35.10
CA GLU A 60 33.09 82.58 34.57
C GLU A 60 32.31 83.85 34.97
N ASP A 61 30.98 83.79 34.99
CA ASP A 61 30.10 84.87 35.47
C ASP A 61 30.33 85.19 36.96
N ILE A 62 30.41 84.18 37.84
CA ILE A 62 30.73 84.33 39.27
C ILE A 62 32.11 84.98 39.46
N ILE A 63 33.10 84.57 38.67
CA ILE A 63 34.45 85.13 38.73
C ILE A 63 34.44 86.60 38.29
N SER A 64 33.69 86.93 37.23
CA SER A 64 33.63 88.30 36.69
C SER A 64 32.89 89.28 37.62
N THR A 65 31.83 88.82 38.27
CA THR A 65 30.96 89.64 39.14
C THR A 65 31.57 89.90 40.52
N HIS A 66 32.34 88.94 41.05
CA HIS A 66 32.93 89.03 42.39
C HIS A 66 34.46 89.23 42.41
N GLY A 67 35.13 89.21 41.25
CA GLY A 67 36.59 89.27 41.11
C GLY A 67 37.22 90.68 41.05
N SER A 68 36.44 91.75 41.08
CA SER A 68 36.96 93.13 41.02
C SER A 68 36.47 93.99 42.18
N ALA A 69 37.37 94.33 43.11
CA ALA A 69 37.11 95.22 44.24
C ALA A 69 38.38 96.02 44.59
N ALA A 70 38.88 96.84 43.65
CA ALA A 70 40.09 97.64 43.87
C ALA A 70 40.00 99.13 43.45
N ASP A 71 38.86 99.61 42.96
CA ASP A 71 38.74 101.00 42.51
C ASP A 71 37.71 101.75 43.35
N LEU A 72 38.11 102.33 44.49
CA LEU A 72 37.47 103.52 45.07
C LEU A 72 38.15 103.96 46.38
N LEU A 73 39.24 104.71 46.28
CA LEU A 73 39.69 105.59 47.36
C LEU A 73 40.33 106.85 46.77
N ASP A 74 39.56 107.95 46.66
CA ASP A 74 40.07 109.27 47.00
C ASP A 74 38.91 110.27 47.20
N VAL A 75 38.40 110.37 48.44
CA VAL A 75 37.52 111.47 48.84
C VAL A 75 38.35 112.45 49.67
N GLN A 76 38.80 113.51 49.00
CA GLN A 76 39.57 114.60 49.58
C GLN A 76 38.63 115.52 50.39
N VAL A 77 38.53 115.29 51.70
CA VAL A 77 37.78 116.17 52.62
C VAL A 77 38.67 117.33 53.07
N SER A 78 38.32 118.55 52.67
CA SER A 78 38.95 119.81 53.06
C SER A 78 38.37 120.35 54.37
N PRO A 79 39.15 120.56 55.45
CA PRO A 79 38.66 121.26 56.63
C PRO A 79 38.94 122.76 56.51
N ARG A 80 37.92 123.51 56.06
CA ARG A 80 37.76 124.94 56.41
C ARG A 80 37.32 125.02 57.89
N TRP A 81 37.46 126.19 58.51
CA TRP A 81 37.02 126.57 59.87
C TRP A 81 38.08 126.55 60.98
N THR A 82 38.98 127.55 60.98
CA THR A 82 39.75 127.96 62.17
C THR A 82 39.85 129.49 62.35
N SER A 83 38.91 130.27 61.80
CA SER A 83 38.98 131.75 61.88
C SER A 83 38.16 132.40 63.00
N CYS A 84 37.23 131.70 63.66
CA CYS A 84 36.32 132.33 64.63
C CYS A 84 36.63 132.09 66.12
N LEU A 85 37.48 131.12 66.48
CA LEU A 85 37.80 130.85 67.89
C LEU A 85 38.79 131.86 68.50
N VAL A 86 39.65 132.46 67.69
CA VAL A 86 40.81 133.26 68.14
C VAL A 86 40.39 134.57 68.83
N SER A 87 39.24 135.14 68.47
CA SER A 87 38.80 136.45 68.99
C SER A 87 38.29 136.41 70.44
N SER A 88 37.75 135.27 70.89
CA SER A 88 37.21 135.12 72.26
C SER A 88 38.32 134.87 73.30
N GLU A 89 39.35 134.10 72.93
CA GLU A 89 40.47 133.79 73.82
C GLU A 89 41.33 135.03 74.14
N VAL A 90 41.49 135.95 73.18
CA VAL A 90 42.25 137.20 73.36
C VAL A 90 41.62 138.11 74.43
N CYS A 91 40.29 138.18 74.47
CA CYS A 91 39.55 138.96 75.48
C CYS A 91 39.72 138.37 76.91
N LEU A 92 39.71 137.03 77.03
CA LEU A 92 39.93 136.32 78.29
C LEU A 92 41.36 136.51 78.83
N VAL A 93 42.36 136.56 77.94
CA VAL A 93 43.76 136.84 78.30
C VAL A 93 43.93 138.29 78.77
N MET A 94 43.37 139.27 78.05
CA MET A 94 43.45 140.69 78.45
C MET A 94 42.82 140.97 79.82
N ASN A 95 41.70 140.32 80.17
CA ASN A 95 41.07 140.51 81.48
C ASN A 95 41.83 139.84 82.63
N SER A 96 42.53 138.73 82.37
CA SER A 96 43.37 138.05 83.37
C SER A 96 44.62 138.89 83.69
N LEU A 97 45.18 139.57 82.69
CA LEU A 97 46.35 140.46 82.82
C LEU A 97 46.12 141.73 83.64
N LYS A 98 44.88 142.28 83.63
CA LYS A 98 44.53 143.48 84.40
C LYS A 98 44.57 143.28 85.92
N LYS A 99 44.48 142.03 86.40
CA LYS A 99 44.40 141.69 87.83
C LYS A 99 45.75 141.52 88.52
N LEU A 100 46.84 141.56 87.76
CA LEU A 100 48.19 141.31 88.27
C LEU A 100 48.95 142.64 88.30
N SER A 101 49.55 143.03 89.43
CA SER A 101 50.22 144.34 89.61
C SER A 101 51.73 144.29 89.38
N SER A 102 52.34 143.09 89.38
CA SER A 102 53.75 142.88 89.08
C SER A 102 53.95 142.54 87.59
N PRO A 103 54.93 143.17 86.91
CA PRO A 103 55.26 142.84 85.53
C PRO A 103 55.72 141.38 85.36
N GLU A 104 56.40 140.79 86.35
CA GLU A 104 56.78 139.37 86.35
C GLU A 104 55.55 138.46 86.35
N LYS A 105 54.55 138.75 87.20
CA LYS A 105 53.33 137.93 87.29
C LYS A 105 52.45 138.03 86.03
N LYS A 106 52.40 139.21 85.39
CA LYS A 106 51.72 139.38 84.09
C LYS A 106 52.39 138.53 83.01
N LEU A 107 53.73 138.50 82.99
CA LEU A 107 54.48 137.67 82.06
C LEU A 107 54.21 136.18 82.30
N GLU A 108 54.23 135.72 83.56
CA GLU A 108 53.88 134.33 83.92
C GLU A 108 52.47 133.94 83.45
N GLU A 109 51.47 134.81 83.63
CA GLU A 109 50.10 134.54 83.19
C GLU A 109 49.96 134.51 81.66
N VAL A 110 50.65 135.39 80.91
CA VAL A 110 50.70 135.29 79.44
C VAL A 110 51.37 134.00 79.01
N VAL A 111 52.51 133.64 79.61
CA VAL A 111 53.25 132.42 79.30
C VAL A 111 52.39 131.18 79.60
N ARG A 112 51.66 131.17 80.72
CA ARG A 112 50.72 130.11 81.09
C ARG A 112 49.56 130.02 80.10
N ARG A 113 48.93 131.13 79.73
CA ARG A 113 47.83 131.16 78.75
C ARG A 113 48.27 130.79 77.34
N TYR A 114 49.47 131.20 76.95
CA TYR A 114 50.10 130.78 75.70
C TYR A 114 50.40 129.28 75.72
N ALA A 115 50.91 128.74 76.83
CA ALA A 115 51.11 127.31 77.01
C ALA A 115 49.79 126.52 76.96
N GLU A 116 48.72 127.02 77.57
CA GLU A 116 47.37 126.44 77.51
C GLU A 116 46.78 126.47 76.09
N ALA A 117 46.90 127.58 75.37
CA ALA A 117 46.43 127.71 73.99
C ALA A 117 47.26 126.84 73.04
N ALA A 118 48.58 126.74 73.26
CA ALA A 118 49.45 125.84 72.52
C ALA A 118 49.10 124.36 72.77
N LEU A 119 48.79 124.00 74.03
CA LEU A 119 48.32 122.66 74.40
C LEU A 119 46.95 122.36 73.76
N ARG A 120 45.98 123.29 73.84
CA ARG A 120 44.66 123.16 73.17
C ARG A 120 44.78 123.01 71.67
N ARG A 121 45.62 123.81 71.00
CA ARG A 121 45.91 123.66 69.56
C ARG A 121 46.59 122.33 69.25
N GLY A 122 47.41 121.80 70.17
CA GLY A 122 48.00 120.47 70.07
C GLY A 122 46.93 119.37 70.16
N ASP A 123 46.00 119.50 71.10
CA ASP A 123 44.93 118.54 71.33
C ASP A 123 43.84 118.60 70.25
N GLU A 124 43.50 119.78 69.71
CA GLU A 124 42.61 119.93 68.55
C GLU A 124 43.19 119.28 67.28
N ARG A 125 44.50 119.43 67.05
CA ARG A 125 45.18 118.73 65.94
C ARG A 125 45.14 117.21 66.15
N LYS A 126 45.40 116.73 67.36
CA LYS A 126 45.28 115.30 67.70
C LYS A 126 43.84 114.81 67.50
N LEU A 127 42.84 115.57 67.95
CA LEU A 127 41.43 115.24 67.80
C LEU A 127 41.02 115.16 66.33
N CYS A 128 41.45 116.12 65.51
CA CYS A 128 41.19 116.13 64.07
C CYS A 128 41.82 114.91 63.37
N VAL A 129 43.08 114.57 63.71
CA VAL A 129 43.75 113.36 63.19
C VAL A 129 43.03 112.09 63.64
N LEU A 130 42.62 112.00 64.91
CA LEU A 130 41.88 110.85 65.44
C LEU A 130 40.49 110.73 64.79
N GLN A 131 39.79 111.85 64.55
CA GLN A 131 38.48 111.87 63.90
C GLN A 131 38.59 111.45 62.43
N HIS A 132 39.59 111.97 61.70
CA HIS A 132 39.88 111.52 60.34
C HIS A 132 40.23 110.03 60.31
N ARG A 133 41.09 109.56 61.23
CA ARG A 133 41.42 108.14 61.36
C ARG A 133 40.18 107.30 61.67
N MET A 134 39.26 107.78 62.51
CA MET A 134 37.99 107.10 62.78
C MET A 134 37.09 107.02 61.55
N CYS A 135 36.97 108.08 60.75
CA CYS A 135 36.22 108.05 59.48
C CYS A 135 36.82 107.04 58.51
N VAL A 136 38.15 107.08 58.29
CA VAL A 136 38.85 106.12 57.42
C VAL A 136 38.63 104.67 57.91
N LEU A 137 38.76 104.40 59.21
CA LEU A 137 38.51 103.06 59.76
C LEU A 137 37.03 102.64 59.64
N GLN A 138 36.08 103.58 59.66
CA GLN A 138 34.66 103.28 59.46
C GLN A 138 34.36 102.93 58.00
N ASP A 139 34.95 103.67 57.06
CA ASP A 139 34.84 103.41 55.62
C ASP A 139 35.50 102.07 55.27
N GLU A 140 36.72 101.81 55.76
CA GLU A 140 37.41 100.51 55.65
C GLU A 140 36.55 99.38 56.21
N ARG A 141 35.89 99.57 57.37
CA ARG A 141 35.00 98.56 57.96
C ARG A 141 33.78 98.30 57.07
N LEU A 142 33.18 99.33 56.49
CA LEU A 142 32.02 99.17 55.59
C LEU A 142 32.44 98.44 54.30
N GLN A 143 33.58 98.83 53.72
CA GLN A 143 34.17 98.16 52.56
C GLN A 143 34.42 96.67 52.85
N LEU A 144 35.08 96.34 53.97
CA LEU A 144 35.31 94.94 54.38
C LEU A 144 34.01 94.17 54.64
N GLN A 145 32.95 94.84 55.12
CA GLN A 145 31.64 94.21 55.30
C GLN A 145 30.98 93.88 53.96
N ASP A 146 31.08 94.76 52.97
CA ASP A 146 30.52 94.55 51.64
C ASP A 146 31.35 93.52 50.85
N GLU A 147 32.68 93.53 50.96
CA GLU A 147 33.55 92.47 50.45
C GLU A 147 33.21 91.11 51.09
N ARG A 148 32.96 91.08 52.41
CA ARG A 148 32.50 89.85 53.10
C ARG A 148 31.14 89.39 52.59
N ARG A 149 30.17 90.29 52.40
CA ARG A 149 28.84 89.96 51.88
C ARG A 149 28.92 89.43 50.44
N SER A 150 29.68 90.10 49.59
CA SER A 150 29.97 89.71 48.21
C SER A 150 30.64 88.32 48.16
N GLY A 151 31.69 88.11 48.98
CA GLY A 151 32.37 86.82 49.06
C GLY A 151 31.50 85.68 49.60
N VAL A 152 30.53 85.95 50.48
CA VAL A 152 29.54 84.96 50.92
C VAL A 152 28.54 84.64 49.81
N ALA A 153 28.11 85.62 49.02
CA ALA A 153 27.24 85.39 47.86
C ALA A 153 27.92 84.50 46.81
N ALA A 154 29.15 84.84 46.43
CA ALA A 154 29.96 84.05 45.50
C ALA A 154 30.14 82.59 45.96
N ARG A 155 30.38 82.37 47.27
CA ARG A 155 30.47 81.02 47.85
C ARG A 155 29.16 80.24 47.71
N ARG A 156 28.01 80.87 47.99
CA ARG A 156 26.70 80.20 47.87
C ARG A 156 26.40 79.80 46.43
N GLU A 157 26.72 80.67 45.47
CA GLU A 157 26.53 80.39 44.06
C GLU A 157 27.45 79.27 43.59
N LEU A 158 28.73 79.28 43.99
CA LEU A 158 29.67 78.20 43.71
C LEU A 158 29.23 76.87 44.35
N GLU A 159 28.73 76.89 45.58
CA GLU A 159 28.20 75.70 46.26
C GLU A 159 26.98 75.12 45.51
N SER A 160 26.07 75.97 45.02
CA SER A 160 24.95 75.52 44.17
C SER A 160 25.45 74.88 42.89
N LEU A 161 26.38 75.56 42.21
CA LEU A 161 26.99 75.09 40.98
C LEU A 161 27.70 73.72 41.18
N CYS A 162 28.38 73.54 42.32
CA CYS A 162 29.01 72.26 42.67
C CYS A 162 27.99 71.15 42.93
N ARG A 163 26.87 71.44 43.59
CA ARG A 163 25.78 70.47 43.80
C ARG A 163 25.11 70.08 42.48
N GLU A 164 24.85 71.06 41.62
CA GLU A 164 24.32 70.83 40.27
C GLU A 164 25.26 69.93 39.46
N LEU A 165 26.57 70.23 39.45
CA LEU A 165 27.57 69.42 38.77
C LEU A 165 27.61 67.98 39.32
N GLN A 166 27.57 67.80 40.64
CA GLN A 166 27.49 66.48 41.27
C GLN A 166 26.22 65.72 40.89
N GLY A 167 25.07 66.41 40.82
CA GLY A 167 23.81 65.85 40.32
C GLY A 167 23.92 65.38 38.87
N HIS A 168 24.51 66.21 37.99
CA HIS A 168 24.76 65.83 36.60
C HIS A 168 25.67 64.61 36.48
N TYR A 169 26.74 64.51 37.28
CA TYR A 169 27.57 63.29 37.32
C TYR A 169 26.80 62.06 37.80
N GLY A 170 25.88 62.23 38.77
CA GLY A 170 24.98 61.16 39.23
C GLY A 170 24.08 60.65 38.10
N VAL A 171 23.36 61.56 37.44
CA VAL A 171 22.47 61.24 36.32
C VAL A 171 23.24 60.61 35.17
N LEU A 172 24.39 61.17 34.77
CA LEU A 172 25.22 60.61 33.70
C LEU A 172 25.71 59.19 34.03
N ARG A 173 26.07 58.93 35.30
CA ARG A 173 26.46 57.59 35.76
C ARG A 173 25.28 56.62 35.73
N GLU A 174 24.08 57.06 36.13
CA GLU A 174 22.87 56.25 36.07
C GLU A 174 22.44 55.95 34.63
N GLU A 175 22.45 56.94 33.75
CA GLU A 175 22.16 56.78 32.32
C GLU A 175 23.15 55.83 31.63
N THR A 176 24.45 55.97 31.90
CA THR A 176 25.47 55.07 31.33
C THR A 176 25.29 53.63 31.82
N LEU A 177 24.99 53.44 33.11
CA LEU A 177 24.70 52.12 33.68
C LEU A 177 23.39 51.54 33.12
N GLN A 178 22.38 52.37 32.94
CA GLN A 178 21.09 51.96 32.37
C GLN A 178 21.24 51.55 30.90
N ARG A 179 21.96 52.34 30.08
CA ARG A 179 22.28 51.94 28.70
C ARG A 179 23.05 50.62 28.63
N CYS A 180 24.03 50.41 29.52
CA CYS A 180 24.74 49.14 29.58
C CYS A 180 23.80 47.96 29.87
N LYS A 181 22.82 48.14 30.76
CA LYS A 181 21.81 47.10 31.06
C LYS A 181 20.89 46.82 29.88
N GLU A 182 20.38 47.87 29.23
CA GLU A 182 19.50 47.73 28.08
C GLU A 182 20.20 47.05 26.88
N ASP A 183 21.46 47.39 26.64
CA ASP A 183 22.23 46.75 25.57
C ASP A 183 22.59 45.30 25.91
N GLU A 184 22.86 45.00 27.18
CA GLU A 184 23.03 43.63 27.65
C GLU A 184 21.73 42.81 27.55
N GLU A 185 20.58 43.39 27.89
CA GLU A 185 19.25 42.77 27.75
C GLU A 185 18.94 42.46 26.29
N LYS A 186 19.14 43.42 25.37
CA LYS A 186 19.01 43.19 23.92
C LYS A 186 19.93 42.06 23.45
N ARG A 187 21.17 42.02 23.94
CA ARG A 187 22.13 40.96 23.61
C ARG A 187 21.64 39.60 24.10
N THR A 188 21.10 39.52 25.32
CA THR A 188 20.52 38.28 25.86
C THR A 188 19.27 37.85 25.12
N ASP A 189 18.38 38.78 24.75
CA ASP A 189 17.15 38.50 24.01
C ASP A 189 17.46 37.95 22.61
N ILE A 190 18.38 38.59 21.89
CA ILE A 190 18.83 38.13 20.57
C ILE A 190 19.45 36.73 20.70
N THR A 191 20.31 36.53 21.70
CA THR A 191 20.96 35.22 21.93
C THR A 191 19.93 34.13 22.25
N SER A 192 18.96 34.43 23.13
CA SER A 192 17.88 33.53 23.51
C SER A 192 17.00 33.18 22.30
N HIS A 193 16.62 34.18 21.49
CA HIS A 193 15.85 33.98 20.27
C HIS A 193 16.58 33.06 19.27
N PHE A 194 17.89 33.27 19.05
CA PHE A 194 18.67 32.37 18.20
C PHE A 194 18.77 30.94 18.77
N GLN A 195 18.96 30.80 20.08
CA GLN A 195 18.99 29.48 20.72
C GLN A 195 17.64 28.76 20.62
N MET A 196 16.53 29.48 20.80
CA MET A 196 15.18 28.94 20.64
C MET A 196 14.94 28.50 19.19
N MET A 197 15.24 29.34 18.20
CA MET A 197 15.11 28.96 16.79
C MET A 197 15.98 27.75 16.43
N LEU A 198 17.21 27.66 16.93
CA LEU A 198 18.07 26.49 16.70
C LEU A 198 17.45 25.22 17.31
N THR A 199 16.88 25.34 18.52
CA THR A 199 16.19 24.23 19.19
C THR A 199 14.94 23.80 18.42
N ASP A 200 14.17 24.75 17.88
CA ASP A 200 12.99 24.47 17.06
C ASP A 200 13.37 23.77 15.74
N ILE A 201 14.44 24.22 15.08
CA ILE A 201 14.97 23.57 13.88
C ILE A 201 15.43 22.14 14.19
N GLN A 202 16.14 21.93 15.31
CA GLN A 202 16.55 20.60 15.75
C GLN A 202 15.33 19.70 16.02
N ALA A 203 14.32 20.21 16.74
CA ALA A 203 13.08 19.48 17.01
C ALA A 203 12.34 19.11 15.72
N GLN A 204 12.31 19.98 14.72
CA GLN A 204 11.73 19.68 13.40
C GLN A 204 12.52 18.59 12.65
N ILE A 205 13.85 18.62 12.69
CA ILE A 205 14.70 17.58 12.10
C ILE A 205 14.44 16.24 12.78
N GLU A 206 14.39 16.21 14.11
CA GLU A 206 14.08 15.01 14.89
C GLU A 206 12.67 14.49 14.59
N GLN A 207 11.68 15.37 14.54
CA GLN A 207 10.31 15.00 14.17
C GLN A 207 10.23 14.42 12.74
N HIS A 208 10.97 15.00 11.79
CA HIS A 208 11.02 14.50 10.43
C HIS A 208 11.74 13.15 10.34
N SER A 209 12.87 12.99 11.04
CA SER A 209 13.60 11.72 11.11
C SER A 209 12.74 10.61 11.72
N THR A 210 12.08 10.85 12.85
CA THR A 210 11.18 9.88 13.49
C THR A 210 9.97 9.53 12.62
N ARG A 211 9.43 10.50 11.87
CA ARG A 211 8.37 10.23 10.87
C ARG A 211 8.90 9.36 9.73
N ASN A 212 10.10 9.64 9.23
CA ASN A 212 10.73 8.85 8.18
C ASN A 212 11.00 7.41 8.64
N ASP A 213 11.54 7.24 9.85
CA ASP A 213 11.75 5.92 10.46
C ASP A 213 10.44 5.14 10.54
N ARG A 214 9.34 5.78 10.99
CA ARG A 214 8.01 5.14 11.02
C ARG A 214 7.56 4.68 9.63
N LEU A 215 7.73 5.52 8.61
CA LEU A 215 7.38 5.15 7.23
C LEU A 215 8.25 3.99 6.71
N CYS A 216 9.53 3.96 7.06
CA CYS A 216 10.41 2.84 6.72
C CYS A 216 9.92 1.54 7.38
N HIS A 217 9.59 1.57 8.67
CA HIS A 217 9.05 0.40 9.38
C HIS A 217 7.70 -0.06 8.81
N GLU A 218 6.80 0.87 8.47
CA GLU A 218 5.52 0.56 7.84
C GLU A 218 5.72 -0.07 6.45
N ASN A 219 6.63 0.48 5.63
CA ASN A 219 6.97 -0.09 4.33
C ASN A 219 7.59 -1.49 4.45
N SER A 220 8.50 -1.71 5.41
CA SER A 220 9.04 -3.04 5.70
C SER A 220 7.93 -4.00 6.11
N SER A 221 7.05 -3.61 7.03
CA SER A 221 5.92 -4.45 7.46
C SER A 221 4.95 -4.78 6.32
N LEU A 222 4.70 -3.84 5.40
CA LEU A 222 3.88 -4.08 4.21
C LEU A 222 4.56 -5.04 3.25
N THR A 223 5.88 -4.90 3.06
CA THR A 223 6.68 -5.81 2.24
C THR A 223 6.64 -7.22 2.80
N ASP A 224 6.87 -7.40 4.10
CA ASP A 224 6.79 -8.71 4.77
C ASP A 224 5.40 -9.35 4.62
N LYS A 225 4.33 -8.55 4.72
CA LYS A 225 2.95 -9.05 4.51
C LYS A 225 2.74 -9.50 3.07
N LEU A 226 3.24 -8.75 2.09
CA LEU A 226 3.16 -9.12 0.68
C LEU A 226 3.95 -10.39 0.40
N GLU A 227 5.17 -10.51 0.90
CA GLU A 227 5.98 -11.74 0.82
C GLU A 227 5.29 -12.94 1.47
N GLY A 228 4.66 -12.74 2.63
CA GLY A 228 3.86 -13.77 3.29
C GLY A 228 2.65 -14.22 2.46
N LEU A 229 1.95 -13.28 1.80
CA LEU A 229 0.84 -13.60 0.90
C LEU A 229 1.32 -14.33 -0.36
N MET A 230 2.43 -13.92 -0.96
CA MET A 230 3.04 -14.61 -2.11
C MET A 230 3.41 -16.04 -1.76
N SER A 231 4.12 -16.25 -0.65
CA SER A 231 4.48 -17.58 -0.15
C SER A 231 3.24 -18.46 0.11
N GLN A 232 2.16 -17.86 0.61
CA GLN A 232 0.90 -18.56 0.83
C GLN A 232 0.21 -18.94 -0.49
N CYS A 233 0.31 -18.11 -1.54
CA CYS A 233 -0.20 -18.44 -2.87
C CYS A 233 0.62 -19.57 -3.50
N GLU A 234 1.95 -19.51 -3.45
CA GLU A 234 2.85 -20.55 -3.96
C GLU A 234 2.54 -21.91 -3.32
N THR A 235 2.42 -21.97 -1.99
CA THR A 235 2.07 -23.21 -1.29
C THR A 235 0.68 -23.75 -1.65
N ARG A 236 -0.31 -22.86 -1.90
CA ARG A 236 -1.64 -23.27 -2.40
C ARG A 236 -1.56 -23.81 -3.82
N GLU A 237 -0.80 -23.18 -4.71
CA GLU A 237 -0.58 -23.63 -6.08
C GLU A 237 0.07 -25.01 -6.12
N GLU A 238 1.13 -25.23 -5.33
CA GLU A 238 1.76 -26.55 -5.19
C GLU A 238 0.77 -27.62 -4.69
N SER A 239 -0.10 -27.27 -3.74
CA SER A 239 -1.14 -28.18 -3.25
C SER A 239 -2.16 -28.51 -4.34
N LEU A 240 -2.57 -27.52 -5.14
CA LEU A 240 -3.50 -27.71 -6.26
C LEU A 240 -2.87 -28.57 -7.36
N GLU A 241 -1.59 -28.38 -7.67
CA GLU A 241 -0.87 -29.24 -8.61
C GLU A 241 -0.84 -30.70 -8.16
N LYS A 242 -0.59 -30.96 -6.86
CA LYS A 242 -0.63 -32.32 -6.30
C LYS A 242 -2.01 -32.95 -6.43
N ILE A 243 -3.07 -32.19 -6.15
CA ILE A 243 -4.46 -32.64 -6.31
C ILE A 243 -4.78 -32.93 -7.78
N ASN A 244 -4.35 -32.05 -8.69
CA ASN A 244 -4.56 -32.24 -10.13
C ASN A 244 -3.86 -33.50 -10.64
N LYS A 245 -2.59 -33.72 -10.27
CA LYS A 245 -1.85 -34.95 -10.58
C LYS A 245 -2.56 -36.20 -10.04
N GLN A 246 -3.08 -36.15 -8.81
CA GLN A 246 -3.86 -37.25 -8.24
C GLN A 246 -5.15 -37.52 -9.03
N ARG A 247 -5.89 -36.47 -9.41
CA ARG A 247 -7.12 -36.60 -10.21
C ARG A 247 -6.84 -37.15 -11.61
N GLU A 248 -5.78 -36.70 -12.26
CA GLU A 248 -5.39 -37.18 -13.59
C GLU A 248 -5.03 -38.68 -13.56
N LEU A 249 -4.24 -39.11 -12.57
CA LEU A 249 -3.92 -40.54 -12.38
C LEU A 249 -5.18 -41.37 -12.08
N GLN A 250 -6.12 -40.85 -11.29
CA GLN A 250 -7.41 -41.52 -11.06
C GLN A 250 -8.23 -41.64 -12.34
N GLN A 251 -8.28 -40.57 -13.15
CA GLN A 251 -8.99 -40.58 -14.43
C GLN A 251 -8.38 -41.62 -15.38
N GLN A 252 -7.05 -41.62 -15.56
CA GLN A 252 -6.34 -42.60 -16.39
C GLN A 252 -6.62 -44.04 -15.93
N LEU A 253 -6.62 -44.29 -14.62
CA LEU A 253 -6.94 -45.61 -14.07
C LEU A 253 -8.39 -46.03 -14.35
N THR A 254 -9.35 -45.12 -14.23
CA THR A 254 -10.75 -45.42 -14.56
C THR A 254 -10.96 -45.66 -16.04
N GLU A 255 -10.29 -44.89 -16.90
CA GLU A 255 -10.33 -45.03 -18.35
C GLU A 255 -9.71 -46.36 -18.80
N ALA A 256 -8.56 -46.75 -18.23
CA ALA A 256 -7.93 -48.04 -18.50
C ALA A 256 -8.83 -49.22 -18.09
N ARG A 257 -9.50 -49.15 -16.92
CA ARG A 257 -10.47 -50.18 -16.49
C ARG A 257 -11.66 -50.27 -17.43
N LEU A 258 -12.16 -49.12 -17.89
CA LEU A 258 -13.27 -49.05 -18.83
C LEU A 258 -12.89 -49.61 -20.21
N LEU A 259 -11.68 -49.33 -20.70
CA LEU A 259 -11.15 -49.92 -21.93
C LEU A 259 -10.99 -51.45 -21.80
N GLN A 260 -10.46 -51.94 -20.68
CA GLN A 260 -10.35 -53.37 -20.40
C GLN A 260 -11.72 -54.06 -20.40
N ALA A 261 -12.71 -53.48 -19.73
CA ALA A 261 -14.07 -54.02 -19.70
C ALA A 261 -14.72 -54.05 -21.09
N ARG A 262 -14.53 -53.01 -21.90
CA ARG A 262 -15.00 -52.96 -23.30
C ARG A 262 -14.35 -54.04 -24.16
N ALA A 263 -13.04 -54.27 -24.01
CA ALA A 263 -12.33 -55.32 -24.74
C ALA A 263 -12.86 -56.72 -24.39
N LEU A 264 -13.03 -57.02 -23.10
CA LEU A 264 -13.61 -58.29 -22.65
C LEU A 264 -15.03 -58.50 -23.16
N LEU A 265 -15.84 -57.44 -23.19
CA LEU A 265 -17.21 -57.49 -23.72
C LEU A 265 -17.21 -57.74 -25.22
N SER A 266 -16.34 -57.07 -25.99
CA SER A 266 -16.17 -57.32 -27.43
C SER A 266 -15.74 -58.76 -27.71
N ASP A 267 -14.75 -59.29 -26.97
CA ASP A 267 -14.30 -60.68 -27.12
C ASP A 267 -15.42 -61.68 -26.82
N ALA A 268 -16.22 -61.43 -25.78
CA ALA A 268 -17.37 -62.26 -25.44
C ALA A 268 -18.45 -62.20 -26.52
N GLU A 269 -18.75 -61.01 -27.05
CA GLU A 269 -19.70 -60.84 -28.16
C GLU A 269 -19.23 -61.59 -29.41
N GLU A 270 -17.96 -61.52 -29.76
CA GLU A 270 -17.43 -62.24 -30.91
C GLU A 270 -17.44 -63.77 -30.70
N LYS A 271 -17.10 -64.26 -29.51
CA LYS A 271 -17.21 -65.70 -29.18
C LYS A 271 -18.65 -66.18 -29.30
N HIS A 272 -19.59 -65.43 -28.72
CA HIS A 272 -21.02 -65.74 -28.81
C HIS A 272 -21.51 -65.71 -30.27
N LYS A 273 -21.05 -64.75 -31.09
CA LYS A 273 -21.36 -64.72 -32.54
C LYS A 273 -20.86 -65.98 -33.25
N ARG A 274 -19.60 -66.38 -33.04
CA ARG A 274 -19.01 -67.60 -33.63
C ARG A 274 -19.75 -68.87 -33.20
N GLU A 275 -20.06 -69.00 -31.92
CA GLU A 275 -20.83 -70.14 -31.38
C GLU A 275 -22.24 -70.21 -31.97
N LYS A 276 -22.92 -69.06 -32.04
CA LYS A 276 -24.25 -68.97 -32.66
C LYS A 276 -24.22 -69.37 -34.14
N GLU A 277 -23.25 -68.88 -34.90
CA GLU A 277 -23.06 -69.22 -36.31
C GLU A 277 -22.80 -70.72 -36.49
N TYR A 278 -21.93 -71.30 -35.67
CA TYR A 278 -21.64 -72.73 -35.67
C TYR A 278 -22.89 -73.58 -35.41
N LEU A 279 -23.67 -73.26 -34.38
CA LEU A 279 -24.91 -73.97 -34.07
C LEU A 279 -25.97 -73.84 -35.18
N LEU A 280 -26.06 -72.67 -35.82
CA LEU A 280 -26.95 -72.47 -36.97
C LEU A 280 -26.56 -73.36 -38.16
N VAL A 281 -25.26 -73.47 -38.46
CA VAL A 281 -24.76 -74.37 -39.52
C VAL A 281 -25.07 -75.82 -39.19
N GLN A 282 -24.76 -76.28 -37.97
CA GLN A 282 -25.09 -77.65 -37.57
C GLN A 282 -26.60 -77.93 -37.66
N ALA A 283 -27.44 -77.02 -37.17
CA ALA A 283 -28.89 -77.18 -37.25
C ALA A 283 -29.38 -77.29 -38.71
N ALA A 284 -28.77 -76.54 -39.63
CA ALA A 284 -29.06 -76.62 -41.06
C ALA A 284 -28.62 -77.98 -41.66
N GLU A 285 -27.43 -78.47 -41.32
CA GLU A 285 -26.91 -79.78 -41.76
C GLU A 285 -27.77 -80.94 -41.26
N TRP A 286 -28.10 -80.97 -39.96
CA TRP A 286 -28.98 -81.99 -39.38
C TRP A 286 -30.38 -81.97 -40.02
N LYS A 287 -30.92 -80.78 -40.28
CA LYS A 287 -32.20 -80.64 -40.98
C LYS A 287 -32.14 -81.22 -42.39
N LEU A 288 -31.05 -80.97 -43.14
CA LEU A 288 -30.85 -81.52 -44.48
C LEU A 288 -30.70 -83.05 -44.47
N GLN A 289 -29.94 -83.60 -43.53
CA GLN A 289 -29.80 -85.06 -43.35
C GLN A 289 -31.14 -85.72 -43.01
N ALA A 290 -31.89 -85.14 -42.07
CA ALA A 290 -33.21 -85.66 -41.70
C ALA A 290 -34.19 -85.61 -42.87
N GLN A 291 -34.09 -84.58 -43.73
CA GLN A 291 -34.90 -84.47 -44.94
C GLN A 291 -34.51 -85.54 -45.97
N SER A 292 -33.22 -85.77 -46.20
CA SER A 292 -32.73 -86.83 -47.09
C SER A 292 -33.14 -88.23 -46.62
N LEU A 293 -33.00 -88.54 -45.33
CA LEU A 293 -33.44 -89.82 -44.77
C LEU A 293 -34.96 -90.00 -44.89
N ARG A 294 -35.73 -88.93 -44.71
CA ARG A 294 -37.18 -88.94 -44.92
C ARG A 294 -37.51 -89.26 -46.38
N GLU A 295 -36.86 -88.61 -47.33
CA GLU A 295 -37.04 -88.83 -48.77
C GLU A 295 -36.68 -90.27 -49.17
N GLN A 296 -35.59 -90.81 -48.63
CA GLN A 296 -35.22 -92.23 -48.79
C GLN A 296 -36.28 -93.15 -48.19
N GLY A 297 -36.76 -92.85 -46.98
CA GLY A 297 -37.83 -93.59 -46.30
C GLY A 297 -39.12 -93.61 -47.10
N THR A 298 -39.55 -92.46 -47.64
CA THR A 298 -40.71 -92.37 -48.52
C THR A 298 -40.51 -93.16 -49.82
N GLY A 299 -39.31 -93.09 -50.42
CA GLY A 299 -39.00 -93.85 -51.63
C GLY A 299 -39.02 -95.36 -51.41
N MET A 300 -38.49 -95.85 -50.28
CA MET A 300 -38.56 -97.27 -49.92
C MET A 300 -40.00 -97.72 -49.63
N GLN A 301 -40.80 -96.87 -48.96
CA GLN A 301 -42.22 -97.12 -48.73
C GLN A 301 -42.99 -97.26 -50.06
N GLU A 302 -42.72 -96.39 -51.04
CA GLU A 302 -43.30 -96.46 -52.38
C GLU A 302 -42.88 -97.75 -53.10
N GLN A 303 -41.61 -98.16 -53.01
CA GLN A 303 -41.15 -99.44 -53.56
C GLN A 303 -41.84 -100.64 -52.92
N LEU A 304 -41.96 -100.66 -51.58
CA LEU A 304 -42.68 -101.71 -50.86
C LEU A 304 -44.14 -101.77 -51.28
N SER A 305 -44.80 -100.61 -51.40
CA SER A 305 -46.17 -100.51 -51.90
C SER A 305 -46.31 -101.07 -53.32
N LEU A 306 -45.37 -100.73 -54.20
CA LEU A 306 -45.36 -101.23 -55.58
C LEU A 306 -45.14 -102.74 -55.64
N TYR A 307 -44.23 -103.30 -54.83
CA TYR A 307 -44.04 -104.74 -54.76
C TYR A 307 -45.25 -105.45 -54.15
N ALA A 308 -45.87 -104.90 -53.11
CA ALA A 308 -47.10 -105.44 -52.54
C ALA A 308 -48.23 -105.49 -53.58
N GLN A 309 -48.44 -104.41 -54.34
CA GLN A 309 -49.39 -104.39 -55.45
C GLN A 309 -49.07 -105.46 -56.51
N LYS A 310 -47.79 -105.61 -56.91
CA LYS A 310 -47.38 -106.68 -57.84
C LYS A 310 -47.64 -108.07 -57.27
N PHE A 311 -47.39 -108.30 -55.99
CA PHE A 311 -47.70 -109.57 -55.32
C PHE A 311 -49.20 -109.85 -55.34
N ASP A 312 -50.03 -108.85 -55.06
CA ASP A 312 -51.49 -108.98 -55.15
C ASP A 312 -51.95 -109.29 -56.59
N GLU A 313 -51.34 -108.66 -57.60
CA GLU A 313 -51.58 -108.97 -59.02
C GLU A 313 -51.16 -110.40 -59.38
N PHE A 314 -50.01 -110.87 -58.89
CA PHE A 314 -49.56 -112.25 -59.09
C PHE A 314 -50.50 -113.24 -58.40
N GLN A 315 -50.91 -112.97 -57.16
CA GLN A 315 -51.89 -113.79 -56.45
C GLN A 315 -53.23 -113.83 -57.18
N ALA A 316 -53.73 -112.69 -57.66
CA ALA A 316 -54.94 -112.62 -58.45
C ALA A 316 -54.83 -113.41 -59.77
N THR A 317 -53.67 -113.34 -60.43
CA THR A 317 -53.41 -114.09 -61.66
C THR A 317 -53.28 -115.60 -61.39
N LEU A 318 -52.61 -116.01 -60.30
CA LEU A 318 -52.54 -117.40 -59.85
C LEU A 318 -53.91 -117.95 -59.48
N ALA A 319 -54.74 -117.17 -58.77
CA ALA A 319 -56.11 -117.55 -58.45
C ALA A 319 -56.93 -117.78 -59.72
N LYS A 320 -56.86 -116.87 -60.70
CA LYS A 320 -57.49 -117.04 -62.03
C LYS A 320 -56.96 -118.27 -62.76
N SER A 321 -55.65 -118.51 -62.73
CA SER A 321 -55.03 -119.68 -63.37
C SER A 321 -55.49 -120.99 -62.73
N ASN A 322 -55.54 -121.06 -61.39
CA ASN A 322 -56.09 -122.19 -60.66
C ASN A 322 -57.58 -122.41 -60.97
N GLU A 323 -58.36 -121.34 -61.07
CA GLU A 323 -59.77 -121.42 -61.44
C GLU A 323 -59.94 -122.01 -62.87
N ILE A 324 -59.13 -121.56 -63.82
CA ILE A 324 -59.09 -122.11 -65.18
C ILE A 324 -58.67 -123.58 -65.15
N TYR A 325 -57.64 -123.94 -64.38
CA TYR A 325 -57.18 -125.32 -64.25
C TYR A 325 -58.27 -126.23 -63.68
N VAL A 326 -58.96 -125.80 -62.63
CA VAL A 326 -60.10 -126.53 -62.04
C VAL A 326 -61.23 -126.69 -63.05
N ARG A 327 -61.56 -125.65 -63.82
CA ARG A 327 -62.55 -125.73 -64.91
C ARG A 327 -62.11 -126.72 -65.99
N PHE A 328 -60.88 -126.63 -66.46
CA PHE A 328 -60.34 -127.50 -67.50
C PHE A 328 -60.30 -128.95 -67.06
N LYS A 329 -59.93 -129.22 -65.80
CA LYS A 329 -59.98 -130.56 -65.22
C LYS A 329 -61.40 -131.11 -65.19
N LYS A 330 -62.37 -130.29 -64.79
CA LYS A 330 -63.80 -130.66 -64.82
C LYS A 330 -64.30 -130.94 -66.24
N GLU A 331 -63.87 -130.16 -67.23
CA GLU A 331 -64.16 -130.41 -68.63
C GLU A 331 -63.51 -131.70 -69.14
N MET A 332 -62.25 -131.98 -68.79
CA MET A 332 -61.58 -133.24 -69.11
C MET A 332 -62.29 -134.45 -68.49
N ASP A 333 -62.72 -134.37 -67.23
CA ASP A 333 -63.49 -135.43 -66.57
C ASP A 333 -64.82 -135.67 -67.32
N ASN A 334 -65.51 -134.59 -67.72
CA ASN A 334 -66.75 -134.66 -68.50
C ASN A 334 -66.53 -135.23 -69.92
N VAL A 335 -65.44 -134.86 -70.59
CA VAL A 335 -65.02 -135.46 -71.87
C VAL A 335 -64.70 -136.94 -71.68
N GLY A 336 -64.02 -137.31 -70.60
CA GLY A 336 -63.74 -138.70 -70.23
C GLY A 336 -65.02 -139.50 -69.96
N GLU A 337 -66.03 -138.91 -69.31
CA GLU A 337 -67.35 -139.53 -69.13
C GLU A 337 -68.11 -139.67 -70.46
N LYS A 338 -68.09 -138.65 -71.31
CA LYS A 338 -68.68 -138.70 -72.66
C LYS A 338 -68.00 -139.76 -73.53
N MET A 339 -66.67 -139.86 -73.47
CA MET A 339 -65.86 -140.88 -74.15
C MET A 339 -66.30 -142.28 -73.71
N LYS A 340 -66.39 -142.54 -72.40
CA LYS A 340 -66.88 -143.82 -71.85
C LYS A 340 -68.32 -144.14 -72.28
N LYS A 341 -69.21 -143.15 -72.34
CA LYS A 341 -70.57 -143.32 -72.87
C LYS A 341 -70.55 -143.71 -74.35
N MET A 342 -69.76 -143.00 -75.16
CA MET A 342 -69.65 -143.27 -76.59
C MET A 342 -69.03 -144.64 -76.87
N GLU A 343 -68.04 -145.09 -76.08
CA GLU A 343 -67.48 -146.44 -76.15
C GLU A 343 -68.55 -147.51 -75.84
N LYS A 344 -69.37 -147.29 -74.80
CA LYS A 344 -70.51 -148.18 -74.48
C LYS A 344 -71.52 -148.24 -75.64
N GLU A 345 -71.87 -147.10 -76.23
CA GLU A 345 -72.74 -147.06 -77.40
C GLU A 345 -72.10 -147.77 -78.61
N SER A 346 -70.80 -147.57 -78.88
CA SER A 346 -70.06 -148.24 -79.95
C SER A 346 -70.02 -149.76 -79.77
N THR A 347 -69.74 -150.26 -78.56
CA THR A 347 -69.76 -151.70 -78.26
C THR A 347 -71.17 -152.28 -78.40
N LEU A 348 -72.21 -151.56 -77.98
CA LEU A 348 -73.60 -151.95 -78.17
C LEU A 348 -73.95 -152.10 -79.66
N TRP A 349 -73.60 -151.09 -80.48
CA TRP A 349 -73.82 -151.13 -81.93
C TRP A 349 -73.06 -152.28 -82.60
N ARG A 350 -71.82 -152.54 -82.18
CA ARG A 350 -71.02 -153.68 -82.65
C ARG A 350 -71.69 -155.01 -82.32
N THR A 351 -72.15 -155.19 -81.09
CA THR A 351 -72.86 -156.40 -80.63
C THR A 351 -74.17 -156.61 -81.40
N ARG A 352 -74.92 -155.53 -81.66
CA ARG A 352 -76.14 -155.59 -82.49
C ARG A 352 -75.84 -156.02 -83.93
N PHE A 353 -74.78 -155.49 -84.51
CA PHE A 353 -74.34 -155.84 -85.87
C PHE A 353 -73.92 -157.30 -85.96
N GLU A 354 -73.14 -157.80 -84.99
CA GLU A 354 -72.73 -159.20 -84.89
C GLU A 354 -73.94 -160.15 -84.76
N ASN A 355 -74.93 -159.78 -83.95
CA ASN A 355 -76.15 -160.58 -83.77
C ASN A 355 -77.02 -160.66 -85.03
N CYS A 356 -77.18 -159.56 -85.78
CA CYS A 356 -77.90 -159.59 -87.06
C CYS A 356 -77.17 -160.45 -88.10
N ASN A 357 -75.84 -160.40 -88.17
CA ASN A 357 -75.07 -161.24 -89.09
C ASN A 357 -75.18 -162.73 -88.72
N LYS A 358 -75.22 -163.07 -87.43
CA LYS A 358 -75.44 -164.44 -86.95
C LYS A 358 -76.80 -164.99 -87.43
N ALA A 359 -77.87 -164.23 -87.23
CA ALA A 359 -79.22 -164.62 -87.65
C ALA A 359 -79.33 -164.82 -89.18
N LEU A 360 -78.57 -164.06 -89.97
CA LEU A 360 -78.52 -164.18 -91.42
C LEU A 360 -77.80 -165.46 -91.90
N THR A 361 -76.89 -165.98 -91.07
CA THR A 361 -76.09 -167.17 -91.39
C THR A 361 -76.90 -168.45 -91.15
N ASP A 362 -77.66 -168.51 -90.05
CA ASP A 362 -78.50 -169.67 -89.68
C ASP A 362 -79.62 -169.92 -90.71
N MET A 363 -80.18 -168.86 -91.29
CA MET A 363 -81.20 -168.97 -92.33
C MET A 363 -80.70 -169.55 -93.67
N MET A 364 -79.39 -169.56 -93.92
CA MET A 364 -78.83 -170.10 -95.18
C MET A 364 -78.63 -171.63 -95.15
N GLU A 365 -78.68 -172.29 -93.99
CA GLU A 365 -78.34 -173.73 -93.87
C GLU A 365 -79.51 -174.70 -94.12
N GLU A 366 -80.78 -174.27 -94.10
CA GLU A 366 -81.95 -175.18 -94.23
C GLU A 366 -82.39 -175.53 -95.67
N VAL A 367 -81.77 -174.98 -96.73
CA VAL A 367 -82.20 -175.16 -98.15
C VAL A 367 -81.63 -176.43 -98.84
N ARG A 368 -80.96 -177.37 -98.12
CA ARG A 368 -80.32 -178.56 -98.74
C ARG A 368 -80.63 -179.89 -98.03
N ARG A 369 -81.66 -180.67 -98.45
CA ARG A 369 -81.60 -182.15 -98.70
C ARG A 369 -82.94 -182.81 -99.20
N PRO A 370 -82.93 -183.86 -100.08
CA PRO A 370 -84.10 -184.54 -100.68
C PRO A 370 -84.32 -186.06 -100.32
N CYS A 371 -85.46 -186.63 -100.76
CA CYS A 371 -86.00 -188.01 -100.59
C CYS A 371 -85.21 -189.21 -101.21
N CYS A 372 -85.58 -190.44 -100.76
CA CYS A 372 -85.46 -191.81 -101.37
C CYS A 372 -84.32 -192.79 -100.90
N PRO A 373 -84.43 -194.14 -101.08
CA PRO A 373 -84.61 -195.08 -99.95
C PRO A 373 -83.74 -196.39 -99.90
N LEU A 374 -83.95 -197.14 -98.81
CA LEU A 374 -83.85 -198.61 -98.53
C LEU A 374 -82.51 -199.36 -98.21
N THR A 375 -82.60 -200.08 -97.07
CA THR A 375 -82.05 -201.39 -96.65
C THR A 375 -80.59 -201.58 -96.17
N GLY A 376 -80.47 -202.09 -94.91
CA GLY A 376 -79.69 -203.31 -94.61
C GLY A 376 -78.48 -203.24 -93.63
N TYR A 377 -78.72 -203.60 -92.36
CA TYR A 377 -77.88 -204.36 -91.39
C TYR A 377 -76.37 -204.03 -91.12
N VAL A 378 -76.10 -203.57 -89.88
CA VAL A 378 -75.29 -204.18 -88.77
C VAL A 378 -73.76 -204.01 -88.62
N GLU A 379 -73.39 -203.72 -87.34
CA GLU A 379 -72.13 -203.82 -86.57
C GLU A 379 -70.98 -202.85 -86.91
N SER A 380 -70.39 -202.07 -85.97
CA SER A 380 -70.42 -202.00 -84.49
C SER A 380 -70.50 -200.56 -83.99
#